data_AF-A0A5C5WVN7-F1
#
_entry.id   AF-A0A5C5WVN7-F1
#
_cell.length_a   1.000
_cell.length_b   1.000
_cell.length_c   1.000
_cell.angle_alpha   90.00
_cell.angle_beta   90.00
_cell.angle_gamma   90.00
#
_symmetry.space_group_name_H-M   'P 1'
#
loop_
_entity.id
_entity.type
_entity.pdbx_description
1 polymer ?
#
loop_
_entity_poly.entity_id
_entity_poly.type
_entity_poly.pdbx_seq_one_letter_code
_entity_poly.pdbx_strand_id
1 'polypeptide(L)'
;MDRPVDWKSLTKRLSQTDWQIALVVSGGGIGAIERCMKRAGASVNFVEAVVPYSRASMRDYLGAPMVGKSASKETSIQLAQVAFERAVSFSDIDQGRAVGIALVAAMPTFPARNQTNQIHVAMITMNGCQSRSRELDGQLIDRDDAEEIAEAMVAEMVENLTG
;
A
#
# COMPACT_ATOMS: atom_id res chain seq x y z
N MET A 1 2.15 12.71 -12.19
CA MET A 1 1.97 13.23 -10.82
C MET A 1 2.89 14.42 -10.73
N ASP A 2 2.36 15.63 -10.86
CA ASP A 2 3.18 16.86 -10.96
C ASP A 2 3.23 17.65 -9.65
N ARG A 3 2.73 17.07 -8.55
CA ARG A 3 2.80 17.70 -7.22
C ARG A 3 3.25 16.71 -6.15
N PRO A 4 4.23 17.09 -5.30
CA PRO A 4 4.63 16.29 -4.16
C PRO A 4 3.46 16.21 -3.16
N VAL A 5 3.34 15.04 -2.52
CA VAL A 5 2.30 14.78 -1.53
C VAL A 5 2.56 15.59 -0.26
N ASP A 6 1.58 16.37 0.18
CA ASP A 6 1.59 16.99 1.51
C ASP A 6 1.15 15.97 2.57
N TRP A 7 2.09 15.13 2.99
CA TRP A 7 1.87 14.09 3.99
C TRP A 7 1.41 14.63 5.34
N LYS A 8 1.83 15.84 5.71
CA LYS A 8 1.42 16.45 6.98
C LYS A 8 -0.06 16.81 6.96
N SER A 9 -0.52 17.43 5.88
CA SER A 9 -1.95 17.74 5.69
C SER A 9 -2.79 16.47 5.56
N LEU A 10 -2.35 15.50 4.73
CA LEU A 10 -3.05 14.24 4.51
C LEU A 10 -3.24 13.46 5.81
N THR A 11 -2.16 13.23 6.56
CA THR A 11 -2.24 12.51 7.82
C THR A 11 -3.00 13.28 8.89
N LYS A 12 -2.99 14.62 8.87
CA LYS A 12 -3.86 15.41 9.76
C LYS A 12 -5.35 15.16 9.45
N ARG A 13 -5.76 15.20 8.18
CA ARG A 13 -7.15 14.89 7.79
C ARG A 13 -7.53 13.46 8.15
N LEU A 14 -6.65 12.50 7.90
CA LEU A 14 -6.88 11.11 8.26
C LEU A 14 -7.13 10.94 9.77
N SER A 15 -6.39 11.67 10.62
CA SER A 15 -6.59 11.61 12.08
C SER A 15 -7.96 12.10 12.57
N GLN A 16 -8.72 12.77 11.72
CA GLN A 16 -10.09 13.23 12.01
C GLN A 16 -11.15 12.19 11.61
N THR A 17 -10.72 11.05 11.06
CA THR A 17 -11.56 9.91 10.68
C THR A 17 -11.39 8.75 11.65
N ASP A 18 -12.31 7.81 11.61
CA ASP A 18 -12.34 6.56 12.38
C ASP A 18 -11.89 5.33 11.57
N TRP A 19 -11.35 5.52 10.36
CA TRP A 19 -10.85 4.42 9.53
C TRP A 19 -9.80 3.59 10.25
N GLN A 20 -9.90 2.26 10.14
CA GLN A 20 -9.01 1.27 10.72
C GLN A 20 -8.26 0.56 9.60
N ILE A 21 -6.97 0.87 9.45
CA ILE A 21 -6.17 0.55 8.28
C ILE A 21 -5.12 -0.49 8.63
N ALA A 22 -5.09 -1.57 7.86
CA ALA A 22 -3.93 -2.45 7.75
C ALA A 22 -3.20 -2.14 6.44
N LEU A 23 -1.91 -1.81 6.53
CA LEU A 23 -1.07 -1.42 5.39
C LEU A 23 -0.01 -2.47 5.09
N VAL A 24 0.00 -2.99 3.88
CA VAL A 24 1.00 -3.95 3.41
C VAL A 24 1.81 -3.34 2.28
N VAL A 25 3.14 -3.41 2.37
CA VAL A 25 4.01 -2.98 1.26
C VAL A 25 5.05 -4.04 0.96
N SER A 26 5.33 -4.28 -0.32
CA SER A 26 6.37 -5.25 -0.73
C SER A 26 7.04 -4.82 -2.02
N GLY A 27 8.36 -5.00 -2.09
CA GLY A 27 9.17 -4.62 -3.25
C GLY A 27 9.44 -3.12 -3.39
N GLY A 28 8.67 -2.26 -2.70
CA GLY A 28 8.90 -0.82 -2.54
C GLY A 28 7.77 -0.16 -1.75
N GLY A 29 7.74 1.17 -1.69
CA GLY A 29 6.75 1.97 -0.95
C GLY A 29 6.96 1.98 0.56
N ILE A 30 8.15 1.61 1.05
CA ILE A 30 8.42 1.50 2.49
C ILE A 30 8.29 2.84 3.22
N GLY A 31 8.67 3.94 2.55
CA GLY A 31 8.53 5.27 3.14
C GLY A 31 7.09 5.73 3.29
N ALA A 32 6.11 5.04 2.69
CA ALA A 32 4.69 5.29 2.96
C ALA A 32 4.32 4.87 4.38
N ILE A 33 4.88 3.76 4.89
CA ILE A 33 4.69 3.34 6.29
C ILE A 33 5.26 4.41 7.22
N GLU A 34 6.50 4.87 6.99
CA GLU A 34 7.12 5.93 7.78
C GLU A 34 6.23 7.17 7.79
N ARG A 35 5.85 7.68 6.61
CA ARG A 35 5.10 8.94 6.49
C ARG A 35 3.70 8.86 7.08
N CYS A 36 3.01 7.74 6.94
CA CYS A 36 1.72 7.49 7.58
C CYS A 36 1.82 7.44 9.11
N MET A 37 2.85 6.77 9.64
CA MET A 37 2.92 6.40 11.06
C MET A 37 3.80 7.31 11.92
N LYS A 38 4.58 8.21 11.32
CA LYS A 38 5.44 9.16 12.03
C LYS A 38 4.67 10.17 12.89
N ARG A 39 3.38 10.41 12.59
CA ARG A 39 2.56 11.33 13.40
C ARG A 39 2.25 10.73 14.78
N ALA A 40 2.19 11.59 15.80
CA ALA A 40 1.60 11.20 17.07
C ALA A 40 0.13 10.80 16.87
N GLY A 41 -0.29 9.69 17.49
CA GLY A 41 -1.65 9.17 17.33
C GLY A 41 -1.91 8.45 16.00
N ALA A 42 -0.88 7.96 15.30
CA ALA A 42 -1.06 7.11 14.13
C ALA A 42 -1.94 5.88 14.43
N SER A 43 -1.87 5.34 15.64
CA SER A 43 -2.69 4.20 16.11
C SER A 43 -4.20 4.44 16.10
N VAL A 44 -4.66 5.68 15.99
CA VAL A 44 -6.09 5.99 15.81
C VAL A 44 -6.61 5.42 14.48
N ASN A 45 -5.76 5.39 13.44
CA ASN A 45 -6.16 4.90 12.13
C ASN A 45 -5.43 3.67 11.65
N PHE A 46 -4.26 3.33 12.18
CA PHE A 46 -3.50 2.19 11.72
C PHE A 46 -3.49 1.10 12.78
N VAL A 47 -4.10 -0.03 12.45
CA VAL A 47 -4.10 -1.23 13.30
C VAL A 47 -2.91 -2.14 12.99
N GLU A 48 -2.35 -2.04 11.78
CA GLU A 48 -1.20 -2.84 11.38
C GLU A 48 -0.40 -2.22 10.21
N ALA A 49 0.91 -2.48 10.20
CA ALA A 49 1.71 -2.45 8.97
C ALA A 49 2.61 -3.67 8.84
N VAL A 50 2.68 -4.24 7.63
CA VAL A 50 3.49 -5.44 7.33
C VAL A 50 4.31 -5.25 6.06
N VAL A 51 5.55 -5.74 6.07
CA VAL A 51 6.45 -5.74 4.92
C VAL A 51 6.82 -7.18 4.54
N PRO A 52 5.95 -7.93 3.85
CA PRO A 52 6.21 -9.31 3.48
C PRO A 52 7.21 -9.38 2.31
N TYR A 53 8.49 -9.16 2.61
CA TYR A 53 9.52 -8.86 1.59
C TYR A 53 9.92 -10.05 0.72
N SER A 54 9.96 -11.25 1.29
CA SER A 54 10.29 -12.47 0.54
C SER A 54 9.02 -13.11 -0.03
N ARG A 55 9.15 -13.87 -1.13
CA ARG A 55 8.01 -14.64 -1.67
C ARG A 55 7.43 -15.63 -0.66
N ALA A 56 8.27 -16.16 0.22
CA ALA A 56 7.83 -17.05 1.30
C ALA A 56 6.98 -16.29 2.33
N SER A 57 7.44 -15.12 2.78
CA SER A 57 6.70 -14.25 3.70
C SER A 57 5.40 -13.73 3.09
N MET A 58 5.40 -13.39 1.78
CA MET A 58 4.18 -13.00 1.08
C MET A 58 3.15 -14.13 1.00
N ARG A 59 3.60 -15.36 0.70
CA ARG A 59 2.71 -16.54 0.73
C ARG A 59 2.18 -16.84 2.11
N ASP A 60 3.01 -16.70 3.14
CA ASP A 60 2.62 -16.88 4.53
C ASP A 60 1.56 -15.86 4.94
N TYR A 61 1.81 -14.57 4.66
CA TYR A 61 0.84 -13.50 4.89
C TYR A 61 -0.49 -13.74 4.16
N LEU A 62 -0.44 -14.20 2.91
CA LEU A 62 -1.64 -14.49 2.12
C LEU A 62 -2.43 -15.71 2.64
N GLY A 63 -1.79 -16.65 3.33
CA GLY A 63 -2.38 -17.95 3.67
C GLY A 63 -2.75 -18.82 2.45
N ALA A 64 -2.41 -18.39 1.23
CA ALA A 64 -2.80 -19.00 -0.03
C ALA A 64 -1.73 -18.75 -1.12
N PRO A 65 -1.73 -19.53 -2.22
CA PRO A 65 -0.91 -19.22 -3.38
C PRO A 65 -1.22 -17.83 -3.96
N MET A 66 -0.18 -17.14 -4.42
CA MET A 66 -0.35 -15.90 -5.19
C MET A 66 -1.04 -16.21 -6.52
N VAL A 67 -2.06 -15.42 -6.87
CA VAL A 67 -2.79 -15.57 -8.14
C VAL A 67 -1.94 -15.14 -9.35
N GLY A 68 -0.98 -14.22 -9.14
CA GLY A 68 -0.11 -13.69 -10.18
C GLY A 68 1.37 -13.65 -9.78
N LYS A 69 2.14 -12.83 -10.50
CA LYS A 69 3.52 -12.49 -10.10
C LYS A 69 3.48 -11.67 -8.80
N SER A 70 4.57 -11.72 -8.03
CA SER A 70 4.66 -11.00 -6.75
C SER A 70 4.43 -9.48 -6.87
N ALA A 71 4.80 -8.89 -8.00
CA ALA A 71 4.46 -7.52 -8.35
C ALA A 71 3.43 -7.54 -9.48
N SER A 72 2.16 -7.79 -9.17
CA SER A 72 1.06 -7.70 -10.13
C SER A 72 -0.16 -7.07 -9.48
N LYS A 73 -1.09 -6.57 -10.30
CA LYS A 73 -2.35 -6.01 -9.82
C LYS A 73 -3.15 -7.01 -9.00
N GLU A 74 -3.24 -8.25 -9.47
CA GLU A 74 -3.96 -9.35 -8.80
C GLU A 74 -3.37 -9.61 -7.41
N THR A 75 -2.04 -9.66 -7.31
CA THR A 75 -1.35 -9.86 -6.02
C THR A 75 -1.57 -8.68 -5.07
N SER A 76 -1.56 -7.42 -5.55
CA SER A 76 -1.94 -6.27 -4.69
C SER A 76 -3.36 -6.39 -4.16
N ILE A 77 -4.32 -6.80 -4.99
CA ILE A 77 -5.72 -6.96 -4.57
C ILE A 77 -5.84 -8.08 -3.54
N GLN A 78 -5.16 -9.21 -3.76
CA GLN A 78 -5.16 -10.34 -2.83
C GLN A 78 -4.57 -9.95 -1.47
N LEU A 79 -3.45 -9.22 -1.46
CA LEU A 79 -2.84 -8.71 -0.23
C LEU A 79 -3.73 -7.67 0.47
N ALA A 80 -4.37 -6.79 -0.29
CA ALA A 80 -5.29 -5.79 0.27
C ALA A 80 -6.54 -6.44 0.87
N GLN A 81 -7.02 -7.55 0.31
CA GLN A 81 -8.12 -8.33 0.86
C GLN A 81 -7.74 -8.94 2.22
N VAL A 82 -6.58 -9.59 2.32
CA VAL A 82 -6.10 -10.13 3.60
C VAL A 82 -5.82 -9.01 4.60
N ALA A 83 -5.27 -7.88 4.16
CA ALA A 83 -5.10 -6.70 5.00
C ALA A 83 -6.45 -6.19 5.54
N PHE A 84 -7.49 -6.15 4.71
CA PHE A 84 -8.83 -5.76 5.15
C PHE A 84 -9.39 -6.71 6.21
N GLU A 85 -9.24 -8.03 6.03
CA GLU A 85 -9.67 -9.03 7.02
C GLU A 85 -8.92 -8.87 8.36
N ARG A 86 -7.62 -8.54 8.30
CA ARG A 86 -6.82 -8.24 9.49
C ARG A 86 -7.24 -6.93 10.12
N ALA A 87 -7.58 -5.91 9.32
CA ALA A 87 -8.10 -4.66 9.81
C ALA A 87 -9.41 -4.87 10.58
N VAL A 88 -10.33 -5.68 10.05
CA VAL A 88 -11.56 -6.11 10.74
C VAL A 88 -11.25 -6.87 12.04
N SER A 89 -10.23 -7.71 12.04
CA SER A 89 -9.88 -8.57 13.19
C SER A 89 -9.19 -7.80 14.33
N PHE A 90 -8.47 -6.73 14.00
CA PHE A 90 -7.72 -5.93 14.97
C PHE A 90 -8.39 -4.59 15.31
N SER A 91 -9.51 -4.26 14.65
CA SER A 91 -10.30 -3.08 15.00
C SER A 91 -11.31 -3.37 16.11
N ASP A 92 -11.34 -2.50 17.12
CA ASP A 92 -12.40 -2.47 18.14
C ASP A 92 -13.63 -1.64 17.71
N ILE A 93 -13.65 -1.16 16.46
CA ILE A 93 -14.66 -0.26 15.89
C ILE A 93 -15.47 -1.00 14.81
N ASP A 94 -16.59 -0.40 14.38
CA ASP A 94 -17.43 -0.87 13.28
C ASP A 94 -16.61 -1.38 12.07
N GLN A 95 -16.96 -2.58 11.60
CA GLN A 95 -16.36 -3.23 10.42
C GLN A 95 -16.52 -2.38 9.14
N GLY A 96 -17.52 -1.49 9.09
CA GLY A 96 -17.67 -0.51 8.02
C GLY A 96 -16.50 0.49 7.91
N ARG A 97 -15.62 0.53 8.92
CA ARG A 97 -14.41 1.37 8.96
C ARG A 97 -13.11 0.61 8.70
N ALA A 98 -13.15 -0.70 8.48
CA ALA A 98 -11.95 -1.45 8.14
C ALA A 98 -11.49 -1.15 6.71
N VAL A 99 -10.18 -1.02 6.53
CA VAL A 99 -9.54 -0.79 5.23
C VAL A 99 -8.26 -1.62 5.13
N GLY A 100 -8.15 -2.38 4.06
CA GLY A 100 -6.90 -3.03 3.67
C GLY A 100 -6.25 -2.28 2.53
N ILE A 101 -5.01 -1.82 2.71
CA ILE A 101 -4.21 -1.22 1.63
C ILE A 101 -3.00 -2.11 1.38
N ALA A 102 -2.74 -2.43 0.11
CA ALA A 102 -1.53 -3.16 -0.26
C ALA A 102 -0.84 -2.57 -1.48
N LEU A 103 0.48 -2.38 -1.38
CA LEU A 103 1.36 -2.02 -2.48
C LEU A 103 2.34 -3.15 -2.79
N VAL A 104 2.47 -3.49 -4.06
CA VAL A 104 3.54 -4.37 -4.56
C VAL A 104 4.28 -3.68 -5.70
N ALA A 105 5.60 -3.83 -5.72
CA ALA A 105 6.42 -3.23 -6.77
C ALA A 105 7.53 -4.16 -7.25
N ALA A 106 7.81 -4.08 -8.56
CA ALA A 106 9.07 -4.50 -9.15
C ALA A 106 9.82 -3.21 -9.48
N MET A 107 10.84 -2.90 -8.68
CA MET A 107 11.53 -1.62 -8.73
C MET A 107 12.78 -1.68 -9.61
N PRO A 108 13.22 -0.53 -10.17
CA PRO A 108 14.47 -0.44 -10.91
C PRO A 108 15.66 -0.98 -10.08
N THR A 109 16.51 -1.80 -10.68
CA THR A 109 17.72 -2.33 -10.03
C THR A 109 18.92 -2.23 -10.95
N PHE A 110 20.11 -2.21 -10.34
CA PHE A 110 21.36 -2.38 -11.06
C PHE A 110 22.01 -3.72 -10.67
N PRO A 111 22.30 -4.62 -11.62
CA PRO A 111 22.00 -4.51 -13.05
C PRO A 111 20.49 -4.59 -13.34
N ALA A 112 20.09 -4.08 -14.51
CA ALA A 112 18.71 -4.17 -14.98
C ALA A 112 18.28 -5.63 -15.11
N ARG A 113 17.02 -5.90 -14.78
CA ARG A 113 16.42 -7.24 -14.87
C ARG A 113 15.58 -7.31 -16.14
N ASN A 114 15.42 -8.51 -16.69
CA ASN A 114 14.49 -8.76 -17.80
C ASN A 114 13.03 -8.90 -17.27
N GLN A 115 12.60 -7.92 -16.48
CA GLN A 115 11.24 -7.82 -15.96
C GLN A 115 10.82 -6.35 -16.02
N THR A 116 9.53 -6.12 -16.27
CA THR A 116 9.00 -4.76 -16.29
C THR A 116 9.03 -4.14 -14.90
N ASN A 117 9.58 -2.93 -14.78
CA ASN A 117 9.46 -2.17 -13.54
C ASN A 117 8.03 -1.61 -13.44
N GLN A 118 7.35 -1.94 -12.37
CA GLN A 118 5.95 -1.62 -12.21
C GLN A 118 5.55 -1.55 -10.73
N ILE A 119 4.57 -0.70 -10.46
CA ILE A 119 4.00 -0.48 -9.13
C ILE A 119 2.50 -0.74 -9.22
N HIS A 120 1.98 -1.51 -8.28
CA HIS A 120 0.55 -1.75 -8.13
C HIS A 120 0.13 -1.46 -6.70
N VAL A 121 -0.95 -0.72 -6.52
CA VAL A 121 -1.58 -0.50 -5.22
C VAL A 121 -3.06 -0.86 -5.30
N ALA A 122 -3.57 -1.46 -4.25
CA ALA A 122 -4.98 -1.76 -4.09
C ALA A 122 -5.48 -1.35 -2.70
N MET A 123 -6.76 -1.03 -2.63
CA MET A 123 -7.49 -0.73 -1.41
C MET A 123 -8.79 -1.52 -1.40
N ILE A 124 -9.04 -2.23 -0.31
CA ILE A 124 -10.29 -2.95 -0.04
C ILE A 124 -11.00 -2.27 1.12
N THR A 125 -12.29 -2.03 0.92
CA THR A 125 -13.24 -1.55 1.93
C THR A 125 -14.49 -2.42 1.86
N MET A 126 -15.41 -2.26 2.82
CA MET A 126 -16.72 -2.91 2.76
C MET A 126 -17.52 -2.56 1.48
N ASN A 127 -17.25 -1.39 0.89
CA ASN A 127 -17.96 -0.90 -0.30
C ASN A 127 -17.33 -1.33 -1.62
N GLY A 128 -16.19 -2.03 -1.59
CA GLY A 128 -15.55 -2.60 -2.77
C GLY A 128 -14.05 -2.39 -2.84
N CYS A 129 -13.52 -2.64 -4.04
CA CYS A 129 -12.10 -2.65 -4.35
C CYS A 129 -11.72 -1.50 -5.28
N GLN A 130 -10.66 -0.77 -4.93
CA GLN A 130 -9.98 0.19 -5.80
C GLN A 130 -8.55 -0.27 -6.07
N SER A 131 -8.03 -0.02 -7.27
CA SER A 131 -6.63 -0.33 -7.59
C SER A 131 -6.06 0.63 -8.63
N ARG A 132 -4.74 0.80 -8.61
CA ARG A 132 -3.95 1.56 -9.58
C ARG A 132 -2.68 0.80 -9.93
N SER A 133 -2.23 0.96 -11.18
CA SER A 133 -1.02 0.36 -11.71
C SER A 133 -0.22 1.42 -12.45
N ARG A 134 1.10 1.35 -12.36
CA ARG A 134 2.01 2.22 -13.11
C ARG A 134 3.22 1.43 -13.57
N GLU A 135 3.46 1.41 -14.88
CA GLU A 135 4.71 0.94 -15.46
C GLU A 135 5.75 2.07 -15.44
N LEU A 136 7.02 1.70 -15.25
CA LEU A 136 8.14 2.62 -15.05
C LEU A 136 9.16 2.57 -16.19
N ASP A 137 9.11 1.56 -17.07
CA ASP A 137 10.14 1.31 -18.10
C ASP A 137 10.16 2.32 -19.26
N GLY A 138 9.17 3.23 -19.33
CA GLY A 138 9.13 4.30 -20.33
C GLY A 138 10.02 5.51 -20.00
N GLN A 139 10.63 5.55 -18.82
CA GLN A 139 11.44 6.67 -18.34
C GLN A 139 12.73 6.13 -17.69
N LEU A 140 13.85 6.85 -17.88
CA LEU A 140 15.05 6.63 -17.07
C LEU A 140 14.72 7.08 -15.65
N ILE A 141 14.19 6.16 -14.86
CA ILE A 141 13.80 6.39 -13.48
C ILE A 141 14.73 5.60 -12.57
N ASP A 142 15.29 6.28 -11.58
CA ASP A 142 16.11 5.61 -10.59
C ASP A 142 15.26 4.97 -9.49
N ARG A 143 15.93 4.34 -8.53
CA ARG A 143 15.26 3.63 -7.44
C ARG A 143 14.50 4.58 -6.51
N ASP A 144 15.02 5.79 -6.30
CA ASP A 144 14.52 6.75 -5.33
C ASP A 144 13.27 7.44 -5.89
N ASP A 145 13.32 7.88 -7.15
CA ASP A 145 12.15 8.39 -7.87
C ASP A 145 11.01 7.35 -7.91
N ALA A 146 11.35 6.08 -8.12
CA ALA A 146 10.36 5.00 -8.12
C ALA A 146 9.74 4.76 -6.72
N GLU A 147 10.51 4.92 -5.64
CA GLU A 147 9.97 4.91 -4.27
C GLU A 147 9.01 6.08 -4.04
N GLU A 148 9.35 7.30 -4.46
CA GLU A 148 8.46 8.46 -4.32
C GLU A 148 7.13 8.27 -5.05
N ILE A 149 7.16 7.66 -6.25
CA ILE A 149 5.95 7.29 -6.98
C ILE A 149 5.13 6.25 -6.20
N ALA A 150 5.77 5.22 -5.64
CA ALA A 150 5.06 4.20 -4.87
C ALA A 150 4.41 4.79 -3.62
N GLU A 151 5.11 5.67 -2.92
CA GLU A 151 4.59 6.39 -1.77
C GLU A 151 3.41 7.28 -2.14
N ALA A 152 3.51 8.02 -3.26
CA ALA A 152 2.42 8.84 -3.75
C ALA A 152 1.19 8.01 -4.14
N MET A 153 1.38 6.82 -4.70
CA MET A 153 0.28 5.89 -4.99
C MET A 153 -0.42 5.39 -3.72
N VAL A 154 0.31 5.17 -2.62
CA VAL A 154 -0.32 4.89 -1.30
C VAL A 154 -1.04 6.12 -0.78
N ALA A 155 -0.46 7.31 -0.93
CA ALA A 155 -1.09 8.56 -0.51
C ALA A 155 -2.43 8.78 -1.19
N GLU A 156 -2.55 8.49 -2.50
CA GLU A 156 -3.83 8.55 -3.24
C GLU A 156 -4.89 7.65 -2.61
N MET A 157 -4.52 6.43 -2.19
CA MET A 157 -5.47 5.52 -1.51
C MET A 157 -5.92 6.09 -0.17
N VAL A 158 -4.99 6.65 0.61
CA VAL A 158 -5.30 7.29 1.90
C VAL A 158 -6.15 8.55 1.72
N GLU A 159 -5.89 9.33 0.67
CA GLU A 159 -6.65 10.54 0.36
C GLU A 159 -8.13 10.23 0.09
N ASN A 160 -8.42 9.14 -0.61
CA ASN A 160 -9.78 8.67 -0.88
C ASN A 160 -10.59 8.36 0.40
N LEU A 161 -9.93 8.16 1.54
CA LEU A 161 -10.57 7.94 2.83
C LEU A 161 -10.92 9.25 3.56
N THR A 162 -10.33 10.37 3.14
CA THR A 162 -10.39 11.63 3.89
C THR A 162 -11.34 12.69 3.32
N GLY A 163 -11.96 12.43 2.16
CA GLY A 163 -12.91 13.34 1.50
C GLY A 163 -12.23 14.49 0.76
#